data_AF-A0A5K0XBQ6-F1
#
_entry.id   AF-A0A5K0XBQ6-F1
#
_cell.length_a   1.000
_cell.length_b   1.000
_cell.length_c   1.000
_cell.angle_alpha   90.00
_cell.angle_beta   90.00
_cell.angle_gamma   90.00
#
_symmetry.space_group_name_H-M   'P 1'
#
loop_
_entity.id
_entity.type
_entity.pdbx_description
1 polymer ?
#
loop_
_entity_poly.entity_id
_entity_poly.type
_entity_poly.pdbx_seq_one_letter_code
_entity_poly.pdbx_strand_id
1 'polypeptide(L)' 'SHHEKIVIVDYEVCYIGGLDLCFGRYDNPQHNVGDLPALVWPGKDYYNP' A
#
# COMPACT_ATOMS: atom_id res chain seq x y z
N SER A 1 -3.64 19.91 -1.31
CA SER A 1 -2.47 19.06 -1.61
C SER A 1 -2.63 18.52 -3.01
N HIS A 2 -1.52 18.25 -3.69
CA HIS A 2 -1.50 17.27 -4.78
C HIS A 2 -1.90 15.92 -4.16
N HIS A 3 -2.97 15.29 -4.67
CA HIS A 3 -3.62 14.12 -4.05
C HIS A 3 -3.63 12.90 -4.97
N GLU A 4 -3.30 13.13 -6.24
CA GLU A 4 -3.03 12.12 -7.25
C GLU A 4 -1.95 11.13 -6.81
N LYS A 5 -2.20 9.83 -7.00
CA LYS A 5 -1.19 8.77 -6.90
C LYS A 5 -1.03 8.15 -8.27
N ILE A 6 0.14 8.36 -8.88
CA ILE A 6 0.42 7.97 -10.26
C ILE A 6 1.83 7.37 -10.33
N VAL A 7 1.97 6.24 -11.02
CA VAL A 7 3.27 5.65 -11.37
C VAL A 7 3.29 5.43 -12.88
N ILE A 8 4.28 6.00 -13.56
CA ILE A 8 4.49 5.86 -15.00
C ILE A 8 5.84 5.18 -15.22
N VAL A 9 5.86 4.08 -15.97
CA VAL A 9 7.07 3.34 -16.35
C VAL A 9 7.29 3.51 -17.85
N ASP A 10 8.46 4.02 -18.22
CA ASP A 10 8.93 4.22 -19.60
C ASP A 10 7.99 5.00 -20.53
N TYR A 11 7.01 5.73 -19.96
CA TYR A 11 5.90 6.36 -20.68
C TYR A 11 5.00 5.37 -21.45
N GLU A 12 5.09 4.08 -21.16
CA GLU A 12 4.34 3.02 -21.83
C GLU A 12 3.26 2.42 -20.93
N VAL A 13 3.50 2.37 -19.61
CA VAL A 13 2.58 1.80 -18.63
C VAL A 13 2.30 2.80 -17.52
N CYS A 14 1.01 3.00 -17.21
CA CYS A 14 0.56 3.92 -16.17
C CYS A 14 -0.35 3.21 -15.17
N TYR A 15 -0.05 3.38 -13.88
CA TYR A 15 -0.90 3.00 -12.75
C TYR A 15 -1.45 4.26 -12.09
N ILE A 16 -2.77 4.33 -11.94
CA ILE A 16 -3.47 5.44 -11.29
C ILE A 16 -4.54 4.88 -10.34
N GLY A 17 -4.71 5.51 -9.17
CA GLY A 17 -5.73 5.08 -8.21
C GLY A 17 -5.61 5.76 -6.85
N GLY A 18 -6.17 5.10 -5.83
CA GLY A 18 -6.18 5.58 -4.44
C GLY A 18 -5.00 5.11 -3.58
N LEU A 19 -4.16 4.20 -4.08
CA LEU A 19 -3.05 3.62 -3.34
C LEU A 19 -1.79 4.48 -3.48
N ASP A 20 -1.29 4.99 -2.35
CA ASP A 20 0.05 5.57 -2.24
C ASP A 20 1.09 4.48 -1.99
N LEU A 21 2.33 4.69 -2.45
CA LEU A 21 3.48 3.85 -2.08
C LEU A 21 3.98 4.25 -0.67
N CYS A 22 3.17 3.97 0.35
CA CYS A 22 3.47 4.30 1.74
C CYS A 22 3.03 3.19 2.72
N PHE A 23 3.50 3.27 3.97
CA PHE A 23 3.16 2.30 5.01
C PHE A 23 1.65 2.26 5.29
N GLY A 24 1.14 1.07 5.63
CA GLY A 24 -0.25 0.83 6.01
C GLY A 24 -1.22 0.85 4.82
N ARG A 25 -0.74 0.68 3.59
CA ARG A 25 -1.57 0.64 2.36
C ARG A 25 -1.68 -0.74 1.72
N TYR A 26 -0.74 -1.63 1.98
CA TYR A 26 -0.79 -2.99 1.48
C TYR A 26 -1.85 -3.79 2.25
N ASP A 27 -2.71 -4.52 1.54
CA ASP A 27 -3.67 -5.45 2.12
C ASP A 27 -4.03 -6.52 1.08
N ASN A 28 -4.65 -7.60 1.53
CA ASN A 28 -5.23 -8.64 0.69
C ASN A 28 -6.76 -8.70 0.89
N PRO A 29 -7.51 -9.43 0.05
CA PRO A 29 -8.96 -9.51 0.19
C PRO A 29 -9.46 -10.18 1.48
N GLN A 30 -8.57 -10.81 2.27
CA GLN A 30 -8.93 -11.42 3.55
C GLN A 30 -9.04 -10.38 4.67
N HIS A 31 -8.44 -9.19 4.51
CA HIS A 31 -8.52 -8.09 5.47
C HIS A 31 -8.20 -8.53 6.90
N ASN A 32 -7.09 -9.24 7.07
CA ASN A 32 -6.70 -9.76 8.38
C ASN A 32 -6.45 -8.60 9.36
N VAL A 33 -6.86 -8.77 10.61
CA VAL A 33 -6.68 -7.74 11.65
C VAL A 33 -5.33 -7.88 12.38
N GLY A 34 -4.65 -9.02 12.20
CA GLY A 34 -3.39 -9.33 12.88
C GLY A 34 -2.42 -10.09 11.99
N ASP A 35 -1.14 -9.99 12.31
CA ASP A 35 -0.03 -10.60 11.55
C ASP A 35 1.02 -11.16 12.52
N LEU A 36 0.79 -12.41 12.94
CA LEU A 36 1.60 -13.12 13.92
C LEU A 36 2.01 -14.49 13.34
N PRO A 37 3.30 -14.69 12.95
CA PRO A 37 4.41 -13.74 13.00
C PRO A 37 4.28 -12.60 11.97
N ALA A 38 4.95 -11.46 12.20
CA ALA A 38 4.87 -10.25 11.38
C ALA A 38 5.53 -10.40 10.00
N LEU A 39 4.85 -11.08 9.07
CA LEU A 39 5.35 -11.41 7.74
C LEU A 39 4.72 -10.56 6.64
N VAL A 40 3.45 -10.18 6.80
CA VAL A 40 2.68 -9.42 5.81
C VAL A 40 2.95 -7.93 5.98
N TRP A 41 2.93 -7.44 7.22
CA TRP A 41 3.09 -6.03 7.56
C TRP A 41 4.27 -5.82 8.53
N PRO A 42 5.51 -5.86 8.04
CA PRO A 42 6.69 -5.76 8.90
C PRO A 42 6.85 -4.36 9.50
N GLY A 43 7.13 -4.30 10.81
CA GLY A 43 7.51 -3.07 11.51
C GLY A 43 6.42 -1.99 11.47
N LYS A 44 6.71 -0.85 10.83
CA LYS A 44 5.78 0.30 10.74
C LYS A 44 4.62 0.06 9.79
N ASP A 45 4.68 -1.00 8.99
CA ASP A 45 3.60 -1.32 8.06
C ASP A 45 2.39 -1.93 8.78
N TYR A 46 2.59 -2.55 9.96
CA TYR A 46 1.49 -2.92 10.85
C TYR A 46 0.95 -1.66 11.52
N TYR A 47 -0.09 -1.07 10.93
CA TYR A 47 -0.56 0.27 11.25
C TYR A 47 -2.06 0.31 11.50
N ASN A 48 -2.46 0.95 12.58
CA ASN A 48 -3.86 1.28 12.89
C ASN A 48 -3.96 2.81 13.10
N PRO A 49 -4.47 3.57 12.11
CA PRO A 49 -4.51 5.04 12.14
C PRO A 49 -5.36 5.64 13.26
#